data_AF-A0A0P7XE06-F1
#
_entry.id   AF-A0A0P7XE06-F1
#
_cell.length_a   1.000
_cell.length_b   1.000
_cell.length_c   1.000
_cell.angle_alpha   90.00
_cell.angle_beta   90.00
_cell.angle_gamma   90.00
#
_symmetry.space_group_name_H-M   'P 1'
#
loop_
_entity.id
_entity.type
_entity.pdbx_description
1 polymer ?
#
loop_
_entity_poly.entity_id
_entity_poly.type
_entity_poly.pdbx_seq_one_letter_code
_entity_poly.pdbx_strand_id
1 'polypeptide(L)' 'MKTKNIILALALSAASLVSIPTIAQQKFFKAVGSPHMPKVEVAWNRYYTYEGLVDVMQKIAKAHPNLAKIES' A
#
# COMPACT_ATOMS: atom_id res chain seq x y z
N MET A 1 -6.65 29.43 39.49
CA MET A 1 -5.49 28.95 38.70
C MET A 1 -5.38 27.43 38.65
N LYS A 2 -5.60 26.70 39.76
CA LYS A 2 -5.46 25.22 39.79
C LYS A 2 -6.46 24.45 38.91
N THR A 3 -7.73 24.87 38.87
CA THR A 3 -8.79 24.19 38.09
C THR A 3 -8.60 24.31 36.58
N LYS A 4 -8.18 25.48 36.08
CA LYS A 4 -7.85 25.68 34.66
C LYS A 4 -6.69 24.78 34.21
N ASN A 5 -5.69 24.60 35.06
CA ASN A 5 -4.54 23.75 34.78
C ASN A 5 -4.92 22.25 34.78
N ILE A 6 -5.87 21.84 35.64
CA ILE A 6 -6.40 20.47 35.65
C ILE A 6 -7.20 20.19 34.37
N ILE A 7 -8.06 21.12 33.95
CA ILE A 7 -8.83 20.98 32.71
C ILE A 7 -7.89 20.92 31.49
N LEU A 8 -6.84 21.75 31.48
CA LEU A 8 -5.85 21.76 30.41
C LEU A 8 -5.05 20.45 30.36
N ALA A 9 -4.67 19.90 31.51
CA ALA A 9 -3.97 18.61 31.59
C ALA A 9 -4.84 17.45 31.10
N LEU A 10 -6.14 17.47 31.41
CA LEU A 10 -7.10 16.45 30.99
C LEU A 10 -7.39 16.50 29.48
N ALA A 11 -7.43 17.71 28.90
CA ALA A 11 -7.58 17.88 27.46
C ALA A 11 -6.32 17.40 26.70
N LEU A 12 -5.14 17.64 27.25
CA LEU A 12 -3.88 17.23 26.63
C LEU A 12 -3.65 15.71 26.68
N SER A 13 -4.08 15.04 27.77
CA SER A 13 -4.03 13.58 27.84
C SER A 13 -5.03 12.92 26.87
N ALA A 14 -6.23 13.46 26.73
CA ALA A 14 -7.21 12.99 25.75
C ALA A 14 -6.69 13.14 24.30
N ALA A 15 -5.97 14.23 24.00
CA ALA A 15 -5.36 14.45 22.69
C ALA A 15 -4.16 13.51 22.39
N SER A 16 -3.60 12.82 23.39
CA SER A 16 -2.48 11.89 23.17
C SER A 16 -2.91 10.48 22.72
N LEU A 17 -4.22 10.19 22.77
CA LEU A 17 -4.79 8.88 22.41
C LEU A 17 -5.24 8.78 20.94
N VAL A 18 -5.11 9.86 20.16
CA VAL A 18 -5.40 9.79 18.71
C VAL A 18 -4.33 8.96 18.02
N SER A 19 -4.72 7.78 17.54
CA SER A 19 -3.89 6.99 16.64
C SER A 19 -3.73 7.73 15.32
N ILE A 20 -2.51 8.19 15.05
CA ILE A 20 -2.15 8.71 13.74
C ILE A 20 -1.97 7.48 12.83
N PRO A 21 -2.71 7.35 11.72
CA PRO A 21 -2.45 6.29 10.77
C PRO A 21 -1.01 6.45 10.26
N THR A 22 -0.17 5.46 10.54
CA THR A 22 1.17 5.41 9.98
C THR A 22 1.06 5.21 8.48
N ILE A 23 1.34 6.26 7.71
CA ILE A 23 1.60 6.11 6.28
C ILE A 23 3.02 5.56 6.23
N ALA A 24 3.16 4.24 6.29
CA ALA A 24 4.42 3.57 6.00
C ALA A 24 4.90 4.12 4.67
N GLN A 25 5.96 4.92 4.73
CA GLN A 25 6.51 5.62 3.60
C GLN A 25 6.83 4.56 2.55
N GLN A 26 6.04 4.50 1.47
CA GLN A 26 6.27 3.59 0.35
C GLN A 26 7.53 4.06 -0.39
N LYS A 27 8.68 3.96 0.26
CA LYS A 27 10.02 4.23 -0.28
C LYS A 27 10.47 3.05 -1.15
N PHE A 28 9.56 2.50 -1.94
CA PHE A 28 9.92 1.54 -2.97
C PHE A 28 10.32 2.36 -4.18
N PHE A 29 11.63 2.47 -4.41
CA PHE A 29 12.13 3.04 -5.65
C PHE A 29 11.60 2.21 -6.81
N LYS A 30 11.03 2.88 -7.82
CA LYS A 30 10.64 2.19 -9.06
C LYS A 30 11.90 1.53 -9.63
N ALA A 31 11.81 0.25 -9.99
CA ALA A 31 12.93 -0.41 -10.65
C ALA A 31 13.21 0.32 -11.97
N VAL A 32 14.49 0.54 -12.28
CA VAL A 32 14.92 1.15 -13.54
C VAL A 32 14.30 0.39 -14.72
N GLY A 33 13.65 1.11 -15.63
CA GLY A 33 12.94 0.52 -16.77
C GLY A 33 11.49 0.11 -16.52
N SER A 34 10.97 0.27 -15.30
CA SER A 34 9.54 0.05 -15.03
C SER A 34 8.69 1.11 -15.75
N PRO A 35 7.56 0.75 -16.38
CA PRO A 35 6.65 1.71 -16.97
C PRO A 35 6.24 2.79 -15.96
N HIS A 36 6.19 4.05 -16.40
CA HIS A 36 5.81 5.16 -15.52
C HIS A 36 4.41 4.95 -14.90
N MET A 37 3.50 4.39 -15.70
CA MET A 37 2.11 4.06 -15.37
C MET A 37 1.78 2.65 -15.89
N PRO A 38 2.04 1.59 -15.11
CA PRO A 38 1.77 0.22 -15.55
C PRO A 38 0.26 -0.05 -15.58
N LYS A 39 -0.23 -0.78 -16.60
CA LYS A 39 -1.63 -1.22 -16.65
C LYS A 39 -1.96 -2.30 -15.60
N VAL A 40 -0.94 -3.02 -15.15
CA VAL A 40 -1.02 -4.00 -14.07
C VAL A 40 0.09 -3.72 -13.07
N GLU A 41 -0.30 -3.39 -11.84
CA GLU A 41 0.65 -3.14 -10.76
C GLU A 41 1.08 -4.48 -10.14
N VAL A 42 2.39 -4.76 -10.18
CA VAL A 42 3.00 -5.96 -9.61
C VAL A 42 4.31 -5.56 -8.95
N ALA A 43 4.53 -5.99 -7.71
CA ALA A 43 5.85 -5.87 -7.11
C ALA A 43 6.63 -7.18 -7.30
N TRP A 44 7.82 -7.05 -7.86
CA TRP A 44 8.72 -8.15 -8.21
C TRP A 44 9.69 -8.53 -7.09
N ASN A 45 9.69 -7.76 -5.99
CA ASN A 45 10.60 -7.92 -4.85
C ASN A 45 9.97 -8.66 -3.66
N ARG A 46 8.96 -9.51 -3.90
CA ARG A 46 8.32 -10.34 -2.88
C ARG A 46 7.86 -11.68 -3.45
N TYR A 47 7.77 -12.67 -2.58
CA TYR A 47 7.19 -13.97 -2.93
C TYR A 47 5.66 -13.91 -2.91
N TYR A 48 5.04 -14.66 -3.83
CA TYR A 48 3.60 -14.82 -3.93
C TYR A 48 3.24 -16.29 -3.71
N THR A 49 2.02 -16.53 -3.24
CA THR A 49 1.38 -17.85 -3.32
C THR A 49 1.03 -18.16 -4.78
N TYR A 50 0.70 -19.43 -5.05
CA TYR A 50 0.19 -19.84 -6.36
C TYR A 50 -1.02 -18.99 -6.80
N GLU A 51 -2.01 -18.85 -5.92
CA GLU A 51 -3.21 -18.04 -6.17
C GLU A 51 -2.88 -16.58 -6.48
N GLY A 52 -1.90 -16.00 -5.75
CA GLY A 52 -1.44 -14.64 -6.00
C GLY A 52 -0.76 -14.48 -7.36
N LEU A 53 0.01 -15.48 -7.80
CA LEU A 53 0.58 -15.48 -9.15
C LEU A 53 -0.49 -15.62 -10.23
N VAL A 54 -1.47 -16.52 -10.04
CA VAL A 54 -2.58 -16.70 -10.98
C VAL A 54 -3.39 -15.41 -11.15
N ASP A 55 -3.69 -14.70 -10.06
CA ASP A 55 -4.35 -13.40 -10.10
C ASP A 55 -3.54 -12.36 -10.92
N VAL A 56 -2.22 -12.29 -10.70
CA VAL A 56 -1.34 -11.42 -11.49
C VAL A 56 -1.36 -11.80 -12.98
N MET A 57 -1.26 -13.09 -13.31
CA MET A 57 -1.30 -13.56 -14.70
C MET A 57 -2.63 -13.20 -15.37
N GLN A 58 -3.76 -13.35 -14.66
CA GLN A 58 -5.09 -13.01 -15.17
C GLN A 58 -5.22 -11.52 -15.45
N LYS A 59 -4.70 -10.68 -14.55
CA LYS A 59 -4.67 -9.23 -14.75
C LYS A 59 -3.83 -8.85 -15.97
N ILE A 60 -2.68 -9.48 -16.18
CA ILE A 60 -1.82 -9.24 -17.35
C ILE A 60 -2.53 -9.63 -18.65
N ALA A 61 -3.10 -10.83 -18.74
CA ALA A 61 -3.84 -11.28 -19.91
C ALA A 61 -5.03 -10.36 -20.23
N LYS A 62 -5.76 -9.91 -19.21
CA LYS A 62 -6.89 -8.97 -19.37
C LYS A 62 -6.44 -7.58 -19.85
N ALA A 63 -5.33 -7.06 -19.32
CA ALA A 63 -4.82 -5.74 -19.69
C ALA A 63 -4.14 -5.74 -21.08
N HIS A 64 -3.68 -6.91 -21.55
CA HIS A 64 -2.93 -7.08 -22.78
C HIS A 64 -3.37 -8.33 -23.57
N PRO A 65 -4.64 -8.42 -24.01
CA PRO A 65 -5.20 -9.63 -24.62
C PRO A 65 -4.54 -10.04 -25.95
N ASN A 66 -3.93 -9.06 -26.65
CA ASN A 66 -3.22 -9.31 -27.91
C ASN A 66 -1.75 -9.71 -27.71
N LEU A 67 -1.25 -9.69 -26.47
CA LEU A 67 0.16 -9.98 -26.15
C LEU A 67 0.32 -11.17 -25.20
N ALA A 68 -0.67 -11.43 -24.34
CA ALA A 68 -0.58 -12.45 -23.30
C ALA A 68 -1.88 -13.25 -23.19
N LYS A 69 -1.73 -14.56 -22.97
CA LYS A 69 -2.82 -15.50 -22.65
C LYS A 69 -2.37 -16.45 -21.54
N ILE A 70 -3.32 -16.99 -20.77
CA ILE A 70 -3.04 -18.03 -19.77
C ILE A 70 -3.24 -19.40 -20.42
N GLU A 71 -2.32 -20.32 -20.16
CA GLU A 71 -2.33 -21.71 -20.63
C GLU A 71 -1.94 -22.64 -19.49
N SER A 72 -2.28 -23.93 -19.63
CA SER A 72 -1.99 -25.02 -18.67
C SER A 72 -1.02 -26.03 -19.25
#